data_AF-A0A0G0FAY3-F1
#
_entry.id   AF-A0A0G0FAY3-F1
#
_cell.length_a   1.000
_cell.length_b   1.000
_cell.length_c   1.000
_cell.angle_alpha   90.00
_cell.angle_beta   90.00
_cell.angle_gamma   90.00
#
_symmetry.space_group_name_H-M   'P 1'
#
loop_
_entity.id
_entity.type
_entity.pdbx_description
1 polymer ?
#
loop_
_entity_poly.entity_id
_entity_poly.type
_entity_poly.pdbx_seq_one_letter_code
_entity_poly.pdbx_strand_id
1 'polypeptide(L)' 'MAKKEENLKGMKMDELKKKLLDLEESMRILRFKAQGSKSKNVKEFATLRKQIARVLTEINYVKE' A
#
# COMPACT_ATOMS: atom_id res chain seq x y z
N MET A 1 16.53 4.99 -5.58
CA MET A 1 16.29 3.53 -5.70
C MET A 1 14.95 3.35 -6.40
N ALA A 2 14.97 2.62 -7.51
CA ALA A 2 13.94 2.61 -8.54
C ALA A 2 12.54 2.31 -7.98
N LYS A 3 11.59 3.20 -8.28
CA LYS A 3 10.15 2.98 -8.14
C LYS A 3 9.79 1.73 -8.95
N LYS A 4 9.46 0.62 -8.28
CA LYS A 4 8.70 -0.45 -8.93
C LYS A 4 7.32 0.13 -9.22
N GLU A 5 7.11 0.59 -10.44
CA GLU A 5 5.77 0.75 -11.00
C GLU A 5 5.22 -0.66 -11.19
N GLU A 6 4.69 -1.23 -10.10
CA GLU A 6 3.88 -2.42 -10.20
C GLU A 6 2.66 -2.04 -11.06
N ASN A 7 2.62 -2.57 -12.28
CA ASN A 7 1.49 -2.44 -13.18
C ASN A 7 0.31 -3.14 -12.50
N LEU A 8 -0.53 -2.35 -11.82
CA LEU A 8 -1.78 -2.83 -11.21
C LEU A 8 -2.87 -3.07 -12.28
N LYS A 9 -2.67 -2.51 -13.49
CA LYS A 9 -3.54 -2.70 -14.64
C LYS A 9 -3.42 -4.13 -15.17
N GLY A 10 -4.46 -4.93 -14.92
CA GLY A 10 -4.59 -6.31 -15.41
C GLY A 10 -4.42 -7.41 -14.36
N MET A 11 -4.25 -7.07 -13.08
CA MET A 11 -4.21 -8.07 -12.01
C MET A 11 -5.61 -8.57 -11.65
N LYS A 12 -5.73 -9.86 -11.31
CA LYS A 12 -7.00 -10.43 -10.84
C LYS A 12 -7.42 -9.74 -9.53
N MET A 13 -8.74 -9.55 -9.35
CA MET A 13 -9.31 -8.98 -8.12
C MET A 13 -8.78 -9.66 -6.85
N ASP A 14 -8.51 -10.96 -6.90
CA ASP A 14 -7.97 -11.72 -5.77
C ASP A 14 -6.54 -11.31 -5.39
N GLU A 15 -5.69 -11.03 -6.38
CA GLU A 15 -4.33 -10.54 -6.15
C GLU A 15 -4.32 -9.10 -5.63
N LEU A 16 -5.24 -8.25 -6.13
CA LEU A 16 -5.39 -6.88 -5.62
C LEU A 16 -5.82 -6.86 -4.15
N LYS A 17 -6.73 -7.77 -3.75
CA LYS A 17 -7.13 -7.91 -2.34
C LYS A 17 -6.00 -8.42 -1.45
N LYS A 18 -5.21 -9.39 -1.91
CA LYS A 18 -4.02 -9.85 -1.16
C LYS A 18 -3.02 -8.73 -0.96
N LYS A 19 -2.68 -7.99 -2.02
CA LYS A 19 -1.82 -6.81 -1.93
C LYS A 19 -2.35 -5.73 -1.00
N LEU A 20 -3.66 -5.52 -0.95
CA LEU A 20 -4.28 -4.59 -0.01
C LEU A 20 -3.97 -5.01 1.44
N LEU A 21 -4.19 -6.29 1.77
CA LEU A 21 -3.94 -6.83 3.11
C LEU A 21 -2.45 -6.70 3.51
N ASP A 22 -1.53 -7.04 2.61
CA ASP A 22 -0.08 -6.89 2.84
C ASP A 22 0.33 -5.43 3.11
N LEU A 23 -0.25 -4.48 2.36
CA LEU A 23 0.00 -3.05 2.53
C LEU A 23 -0.59 -2.49 3.84
N GLU A 24 -1.76 -2.97 4.24
CA GLU A 24 -2.40 -2.60 5.51
C GLU A 24 -1.62 -3.14 6.71
N GLU A 25 -1.14 -4.38 6.63
CA GLU A 25 -0.28 -4.97 7.66
C GLU A 25 1.04 -4.20 7.79
N SER A 26 1.67 -3.88 6.66
CA SER A 26 2.87 -3.04 6.62
C SER A 26 2.62 -1.67 7.28
N MET A 27 1.45 -1.07 7.04
CA MET A 27 1.06 0.19 7.68
C MET A 27 0.86 0.05 9.19
N ARG A 28 0.29 -1.07 9.66
CA ARG A 28 0.12 -1.36 11.09
C ARG A 28 1.47 -1.52 11.78
N ILE A 29 2.40 -2.26 11.20
CA ILE A 29 3.75 -2.45 11.72
C ILE A 29 4.48 -1.10 11.80
N LEU A 30 4.36 -0.26 10.77
CA LEU A 30 4.93 1.08 10.77
C LEU A 30 4.31 1.99 11.83
N ARG A 31 2.99 1.94 12.06
CA ARG A 31 2.34 2.66 13.18
C ARG A 31 2.89 2.21 14.53
N PHE A 32 3.03 0.90 14.72
CA PHE A 32 3.55 0.34 15.97
C PHE A 32 5.01 0.74 16.21
N LYS A 33 5.87 0.61 15.20
CA LYS A 33 7.28 1.04 15.25
C LYS A 33 7.43 2.54 15.49
N ALA A 34 6.54 3.35 14.90
CA ALA A 34 6.54 4.80 15.07
C ALA A 34 6.11 5.27 16.48
N GLN A 35 5.32 4.49 17.21
CA GLN A 35 4.98 4.84 18.60
C GLN A 35 6.12 4.56 19.58
N GLY A 36 6.92 3.50 19.35
CA GLY A 36 8.03 3.13 20.24
C GLY A 36 9.35 3.87 19.99
N SER A 37 9.48 4.60 18.88
CA SER A 37 10.72 5.29 18.52
C SER A 37 10.43 6.52 17.65
N LYS A 38 11.20 7.61 17.79
CA LYS A 38 11.18 8.78 16.88
C LYS A 38 11.71 8.38 15.49
N SER A 39 11.03 7.47 14.81
CA SER A 39 11.38 7.02 13.48
C SER A 39 11.04 8.14 12.49
N LYS A 40 12.06 8.73 11.87
CA LYS A 40 11.97 9.82 10.86
C LYS A 40 11.32 9.40 9.53
N ASN A 41 10.75 8.20 9.42
CA ASN A 41 10.26 7.64 8.16
C ASN A 41 8.83 8.09 7.81
N VAL A 42 8.54 9.38 7.95
CA VAL A 42 7.28 10.01 7.53
C VAL A 42 7.05 9.82 6.02
N LYS A 43 8.14 9.77 5.24
CA LYS A 43 8.09 9.54 3.79
C LYS A 43 7.54 8.16 3.44
N GLU A 44 7.92 7.11 4.17
CA GLU A 44 7.39 5.75 3.95
C GLU A 44 5.88 5.66 4.26
N PHE A 45 5.42 6.37 5.29
CA PHE A 45 3.99 6.48 5.59
C PHE A 45 3.20 7.08 4.43
N ALA A 46 3.72 8.17 3.86
CA ALA A 46 3.07 8.85 2.75
C ALA A 46 3.07 7.98 1.48
N THR A 47 4.15 7.23 1.21
CA THR A 47 4.20 6.33 0.05
C THR A 47 3.25 5.14 0.21
N LEU A 48 3.19 4.52 1.38
CA LEU A 48 2.28 3.39 1.64
C LEU A 48 0.81 3.81 1.52
N ARG A 49 0.42 4.96 2.07
CA ARG A 49 -0.94 5.50 1.89
C ARG A 49 -1.31 5.68 0.42
N LYS A 50 -0.37 6.20 -0.39
CA LYS A 50 -0.57 6.37 -1.84
C LYS A 50 -0.66 5.03 -2.57
N GLN A 51 0.07 4.01 -2.14
CA GLN A 51 -0.03 2.67 -2.72
C GLN A 51 -1.38 2.02 -2.41
N ILE A 52 -1.85 2.09 -1.16
CA ILE A 52 -3.18 1.60 -0.76
C ILE A 52 -4.27 2.29 -1.59
N ALA A 53 -4.20 3.62 -1.70
CA ALA A 53 -5.17 4.38 -2.49
C ALA A 53 -5.20 3.92 -3.96
N ARG A 54 -4.04 3.69 -4.59
CA ARG A 54 -3.95 3.18 -5.97
C ARG A 54 -4.57 1.79 -6.12
N VAL A 55 -4.32 0.89 -5.18
CA VAL A 55 -4.92 -0.46 -5.20
C VAL A 55 -6.44 -0.37 -5.07
N LEU A 56 -6.96 0.47 -4.17
CA LEU A 56 -8.39 0.70 -4.02
C LEU A 56 -9.03 1.30 -5.28
N THR A 57 -8.34 2.25 -5.94
CA THR A 57 -8.81 2.83 -7.21
C THR A 57 -8.91 1.77 -8.31
N GLU A 58 -7.91 0.90 -8.44
CA GLU A 58 -7.94 -0.18 -9.44
C GLU A 58 -9.02 -1.22 -9.11
N ILE A 59 -9.22 -1.56 -7.83
CA ILE A 59 -10.34 -2.43 -7.41
C ILE A 59 -11.68 -1.81 -7.80
N ASN A 60 -11.85 -0.50 -7.62
CA ASN A 60 -13.09 0.19 -8.00
C ASN A 60 -13.28 0.19 -9.53
N TYR A 61 -12.22 0.46 -10.29
CA TYR A 61 -12.25 0.48 -11.75
C TYR A 61 -12.55 -0.89 -12.36
N VAL A 62 -12.12 -1.99 -11.73
CA VAL A 62 -12.44 -3.36 -12.19
C VAL A 62 -13.87 -3.79 -11.81
N LYS A 63 -14.51 -3.09 -10.87
CA LYS A 63 -15.85 -3.42 -10.37
C LYS A 63 -16.97 -2.68 -11.14
N GLU A 64 -16.63 -1.61 -11.85
CA GLU A 64 -17.52 -0.78 -12.67
C GLU A 64 -17.46 -1.22 -14.15
#